data_AF-A0A6G1HTM2-F1
#
_entry.id   AF-A0A6G1HTM2-F1
#
_cell.length_a   1.000
_cell.length_b   1.000
_cell.length_c   1.000
_cell.angle_alpha   90.00
_cell.angle_beta   90.00
_cell.angle_gamma   90.00
#
_symmetry.space_group_name_H-M   'P 1'
#
loop_
_entity.id
_entity.type
_entity.pdbx_description
1 polymer ?
#
loop_
_entity_poly.entity_id
_entity_poly.type
_entity_poly.pdbx_seq_one_letter_code
_entity_poly.pdbx_strand_id
1 'polypeptide(L)'
;MSRLKPLLLALRRRPKTPPPAYTTASHAVLLLPELLELILLALPPRRALILQRVCTTWRAVLSSSPSLQRVLFLRPTAPCRFSFVSRGEAPRVNHLLDTVLARSGLVPKPGAEGWTPCAAGPHVRARRYALAETRELNRALVRRTSASFRDMQLADPPVKSVRVRISGEREGLHFADVEGVRVGPVRDAVGELLVRIMLKWDWEGRYGVVVEFYGDRDGG
;
A
#
# COMPACT_ATOMS: atom_id res chain seq x y z
N MET A 1 6.99 -44.50 71.75
CA MET A 1 7.04 -44.43 70.27
C MET A 1 6.51 -43.07 69.81
N SER A 2 7.10 -42.53 68.74
CA SER A 2 6.63 -41.38 67.93
C SER A 2 6.87 -39.95 68.46
N ARG A 3 8.08 -39.42 68.24
CA ARG A 3 8.34 -37.97 68.08
C ARG A 3 9.39 -37.72 66.98
N LEU A 4 9.05 -37.99 65.72
CA LEU A 4 9.87 -37.62 64.55
C LEU A 4 8.98 -37.26 63.37
N LYS A 5 8.22 -36.15 63.49
CA LYS A 5 7.45 -35.60 62.35
C LYS A 5 7.55 -34.09 62.09
N PRO A 6 8.10 -33.19 62.95
CA PRO A 6 8.08 -31.77 62.57
C PRO A 6 9.30 -31.29 61.75
N LEU A 7 10.36 -32.08 61.57
CA LEU A 7 11.60 -31.59 60.92
C LEU A 7 11.72 -31.85 59.41
N LEU A 8 10.78 -32.57 58.79
CA LEU A 8 10.81 -32.86 57.34
C LEU A 8 9.97 -31.91 56.46
N LEU A 9 9.30 -30.92 57.06
CA LEU A 9 8.52 -29.92 56.30
C LEU A 9 9.26 -28.59 56.06
N ALA A 10 10.44 -28.40 56.65
CA ALA A 10 11.16 -27.12 56.60
C ALA A 10 12.21 -27.00 55.47
N LEU A 11 12.45 -28.05 54.67
CA LEU A 11 13.57 -28.06 53.69
C LEU A 11 13.15 -28.23 52.22
N ARG A 12 11.97 -27.75 51.81
CA ARG A 12 11.61 -27.82 50.38
C ARG A 12 10.78 -26.67 49.85
N ARG A 13 11.21 -25.44 50.12
CA ARG A 13 10.90 -24.31 49.24
C ARG A 13 12.15 -23.48 49.03
N ARG A 14 13.00 -23.91 48.09
CA ARG A 14 13.92 -22.98 47.44
C ARG A 14 13.05 -21.88 46.82
N PRO A 15 13.30 -20.58 47.07
CA PRO A 15 12.69 -19.55 46.25
C PRO A 15 13.12 -19.84 44.81
N LYS A 16 12.16 -20.16 43.95
CA LYS A 16 12.39 -20.29 42.53
C LYS A 16 12.63 -18.86 42.04
N THR A 17 13.86 -18.39 42.11
CA THR A 17 14.24 -17.19 41.38
C THR A 17 13.86 -17.44 39.93
N PRO A 18 13.03 -16.59 39.31
CA PRO A 18 12.76 -16.74 37.90
C PRO A 18 14.12 -16.65 37.19
N PRO A 19 14.42 -17.56 36.24
CA PRO A 19 15.63 -17.40 35.44
C PRO A 19 15.62 -15.98 34.85
N PRO A 20 16.77 -15.29 34.75
CA PRO A 20 16.80 -14.01 34.06
C PRO A 20 16.16 -14.24 32.69
N ALA A 21 15.19 -13.40 32.33
CA ALA A 21 14.50 -13.52 31.07
C ALA A 21 15.56 -13.41 29.97
N TYR A 22 16.01 -14.56 29.46
CA TYR A 22 16.93 -14.59 28.34
C TYR A 22 16.14 -14.08 27.15
N THR A 23 16.35 -12.80 26.86
CA THR A 23 15.95 -12.20 25.61
C THR A 23 16.57 -13.04 24.51
N THR A 24 15.74 -13.75 23.75
CA THR A 24 16.23 -14.55 22.61
C THR A 24 17.01 -13.63 21.67
N ALA A 25 18.02 -14.15 20.97
CA ALA A 25 18.81 -13.35 20.02
C ALA A 25 17.90 -12.63 19.00
N SER A 26 16.81 -13.27 18.59
CA SER A 26 15.75 -12.66 17.77
C SER A 26 15.09 -11.45 18.43
N HIS A 27 14.79 -11.52 19.72
CA HIS A 27 14.17 -10.40 20.44
C HIS A 27 15.15 -9.24 20.62
N ALA A 28 16.45 -9.52 20.83
CA ALA A 28 17.47 -8.48 20.87
C ALA A 28 17.59 -7.74 19.53
N VAL A 29 17.58 -8.47 18.40
CA VAL A 29 17.60 -7.87 17.06
C VAL A 29 16.38 -6.99 16.80
N LEU A 30 15.18 -7.44 17.20
CA LEU A 30 13.93 -6.68 17.00
C LEU A 30 13.79 -5.45 17.91
N LEU A 31 14.63 -5.32 18.94
CA LEU A 31 14.69 -4.13 19.79
C LEU A 31 15.59 -3.04 19.20
N LEU A 32 16.50 -3.37 18.27
CA LEU A 32 17.34 -2.39 17.59
C LEU A 32 16.57 -1.80 16.39
N PRO A 33 16.24 -0.50 16.41
CA PRO A 33 15.46 0.12 15.33
C PRO A 33 16.16 0.05 13.97
N GLU A 34 17.50 0.10 13.92
CA GLU A 34 18.30 0.04 12.69
C GLU A 34 18.23 -1.35 12.05
N LEU A 35 18.31 -2.42 12.85
CA LEU A 35 18.18 -3.79 12.36
C LEU A 35 16.75 -4.10 11.92
N LEU A 36 15.77 -3.61 12.70
CA LEU A 36 14.37 -3.73 12.33
C LEU A 36 14.06 -2.99 11.02
N GLU A 37 14.65 -1.81 10.80
CA GLU A 37 14.54 -1.08 9.54
C GLU A 37 15.06 -1.89 8.35
N LEU A 38 16.24 -2.50 8.46
CA LEU A 38 16.82 -3.33 7.40
C LEU A 38 15.94 -4.55 7.07
N ILE A 39 15.39 -5.20 8.09
CA ILE A 39 14.45 -6.32 7.92
C ILE A 39 13.20 -5.84 7.17
N LEU A 40 12.65 -4.69 7.56
CA LEU A 40 11.46 -4.13 6.93
C LEU A 40 11.70 -3.69 5.48
N LEU A 41 12.90 -3.18 5.17
CA LEU A 41 13.31 -2.81 3.81
C LEU A 41 13.47 -4.04 2.90
N ALA A 42 13.86 -5.20 3.45
CA ALA A 42 13.97 -6.44 2.70
C ALA A 42 12.59 -7.08 2.37
N LEU A 43 11.50 -6.58 2.97
CA LEU A 43 10.16 -7.13 2.76
C LEU A 43 9.43 -6.44 1.60
N PRO A 44 8.53 -7.16 0.91
CA PRO A 44 7.59 -6.52 -0.02
C PRO A 44 6.78 -5.43 0.69
N PRO A 45 6.54 -4.25 0.08
CA PRO A 45 5.85 -3.11 0.68
C PRO A 45 4.53 -3.47 1.37
N ARG A 46 3.75 -4.37 0.75
CA ARG A 46 2.49 -4.87 1.30
C ARG A 46 2.67 -5.55 2.66
N ARG A 47 3.71 -6.38 2.82
CA ARG A 47 3.98 -7.08 4.08
C ARG A 47 4.42 -6.09 5.15
N ALA A 48 5.31 -5.16 4.80
CA ALA A 48 5.77 -4.12 5.72
C ALA A 48 4.62 -3.27 6.29
N LEU A 49 3.62 -2.89 5.47
CA LEU A 49 2.44 -2.16 5.95
C LEU A 49 1.55 -2.97 6.90
N ILE A 50 1.44 -4.28 6.69
CA ILE A 50 0.66 -5.14 7.60
C ILE A 50 1.37 -5.24 8.96
N LEU A 51 2.70 -5.26 8.96
CA LEU A 51 3.51 -5.39 10.16
C LEU A 51 3.43 -4.17 11.11
N GLN A 52 2.98 -3.01 10.61
CA GLN A 52 2.61 -1.84 11.45
C GLN A 52 1.53 -2.14 12.51
N ARG A 53 0.83 -3.28 12.37
CA ARG A 53 -0.22 -3.72 13.30
C ARG A 53 0.26 -4.69 14.35
N VAL A 54 1.49 -5.21 14.24
CA VAL A 54 2.01 -6.21 15.19
C VAL A 54 2.31 -5.57 16.54
N CYS A 55 3.06 -4.47 16.55
CA CYS A 55 3.31 -3.70 17.76
C CYS A 55 3.61 -2.23 17.46
N THR A 56 3.66 -1.41 18.51
CA THR A 56 3.94 0.03 18.43
C THR A 56 5.36 0.33 17.99
N THR A 57 6.35 -0.49 18.37
CA THR A 57 7.76 -0.33 17.97
C THR A 57 7.93 -0.39 16.45
N TRP A 58 7.30 -1.39 15.80
CA TRP A 58 7.39 -1.55 14.35
C TRP A 58 6.72 -0.38 13.62
N ARG A 59 5.58 0.07 14.14
CA ARG A 59 4.90 1.27 13.63
C ARG A 59 5.78 2.51 13.79
N ALA A 60 6.45 2.67 14.94
CA ALA A 60 7.34 3.79 15.22
C ALA A 60 8.50 3.83 14.21
N VAL A 61 9.19 2.70 13.99
CA VAL A 61 10.29 2.59 13.00
C VAL A 61 9.82 2.94 11.58
N LEU A 62 8.65 2.44 11.18
CA LEU A 62 8.06 2.75 9.87
C LEU A 62 7.70 4.23 9.71
N SER A 63 7.29 4.89 10.81
CA SER A 63 6.96 6.30 10.82
C SER A 63 8.17 7.23 11.00
N SER A 64 9.32 6.73 11.48
CA SER A 64 10.51 7.55 11.70
C SER A 64 11.52 7.43 10.56
N SER A 65 11.62 6.28 9.89
CA SER A 65 12.60 6.06 8.82
C SER A 65 12.16 6.70 7.49
N PRO A 66 12.93 7.66 6.93
CA PRO A 66 12.66 8.21 5.61
C PRO A 66 12.82 7.18 4.48
N SER A 67 13.74 6.23 4.63
CA SER A 67 14.01 5.18 3.64
C SER A 67 12.80 4.26 3.49
N LEU A 68 12.25 3.80 4.62
CA LEU A 68 11.03 2.99 4.63
C LEU A 68 9.83 3.78 4.09
N GLN A 69 9.67 5.05 4.49
CA GLN A 69 8.59 5.87 3.97
C GLN A 69 8.65 6.03 2.45
N ARG A 70 9.83 6.18 1.86
CA ARG A 70 10.01 6.25 0.40
C ARG A 70 9.66 4.95 -0.30
N VAL A 71 10.17 3.81 0.21
CA VAL A 71 9.83 2.48 -0.34
C VAL A 71 8.33 2.19 -0.25
N LEU A 72 7.68 2.71 0.79
CA LEU A 72 6.25 2.62 1.00
C LEU A 72 5.45 3.75 0.37
N PHE A 73 6.04 4.59 -0.50
CA PHE A 73 5.35 5.73 -1.13
C PHE A 73 4.63 6.68 -0.14
N LEU A 74 4.97 6.64 1.15
CA LEU A 74 4.47 7.57 2.16
C LEU A 74 5.23 8.90 2.10
N ARG A 75 6.41 8.88 1.49
CA ARG A 75 7.25 10.05 1.27
C ARG A 75 7.84 10.01 -0.15
N PRO A 76 7.87 11.13 -0.87
CA PRO A 76 8.50 11.19 -2.18
C PRO A 76 10.01 11.00 -2.11
N THR A 77 10.60 10.35 -3.10
CA THR A 77 12.06 10.30 -3.27
C THR A 77 12.59 11.60 -3.88
N ALA A 78 11.78 12.26 -4.71
CA ALA A 78 12.09 13.54 -5.33
C ALA A 78 10.85 14.45 -5.35
N PRO A 79 11.01 15.79 -5.29
CA PRO A 79 9.88 16.71 -5.40
C PRO A 79 9.17 16.56 -6.75
N CYS A 80 7.88 16.89 -6.80
CA CYS A 80 7.01 16.86 -8.00
C CYS A 80 7.44 17.79 -9.14
N ARG A 81 8.65 18.38 -9.08
CA ARG A 81 9.19 19.31 -10.08
C ARG A 81 9.90 18.60 -11.24
N PHE A 82 10.08 17.29 -11.16
CA PHE A 82 10.66 16.52 -12.24
C PHE A 82 9.57 16.09 -13.21
N SER A 83 9.52 16.69 -14.40
CA SER A 83 8.87 16.05 -15.54
C SER A 83 9.64 14.76 -15.84
N PHE A 84 9.08 13.62 -15.43
CA PHE A 84 9.66 12.29 -15.73
C PHE A 84 9.81 12.07 -17.25
N VAL A 85 9.05 12.84 -18.04
CA VAL A 85 9.13 12.96 -19.49
C VAL A 85 10.54 13.32 -19.97
N SER A 86 11.26 14.20 -19.25
CA SER A 86 12.56 14.72 -19.70
C SER A 86 13.72 13.75 -19.48
N ARG A 87 13.56 12.70 -18.65
CA ARG A 87 14.59 11.68 -18.41
C ARG A 87 14.35 10.34 -19.10
N GLY A 88 13.18 10.16 -19.74
CA GLY A 88 12.78 8.86 -20.27
C GLY A 88 12.61 7.76 -19.20
N GLU A 89 12.57 8.14 -17.92
CA GLU A 89 12.48 7.20 -16.81
C GLU A 89 11.03 7.13 -16.32
N ALA A 90 10.46 5.93 -16.33
CA ALA A 90 9.09 5.71 -15.94
C ALA A 90 8.91 5.90 -14.42
N PRO A 91 7.99 6.77 -13.93
CA PRO A 91 7.64 6.81 -12.51
C PRO A 91 7.27 5.40 -12.02
N ARG A 92 7.77 5.07 -10.83
CA ARG A 92 7.45 3.83 -10.15
C ARG A 92 6.01 3.93 -9.67
N VAL A 93 5.13 3.12 -10.23
CA VAL A 93 3.72 3.07 -9.79
C VAL A 93 3.61 2.24 -8.54
N ASN A 94 2.81 2.70 -7.58
CA ASN A 94 2.55 1.99 -6.35
C ASN A 94 1.77 0.70 -6.62
N HIS A 95 2.44 -0.46 -6.57
CA HIS A 95 1.84 -1.78 -6.78
C HIS A 95 0.73 -2.15 -5.78
N LEU A 96 0.59 -1.42 -4.67
CA LEU A 96 -0.57 -1.61 -3.81
C LEU A 96 -1.86 -1.19 -4.48
N LEU A 97 -1.81 -0.31 -5.48
CA LEU A 97 -2.98 0.01 -6.29
C LEU A 97 -3.59 -1.28 -6.86
N ASP A 98 -2.78 -2.21 -7.39
CA ASP A 98 -3.29 -3.49 -7.89
C ASP A 98 -3.92 -4.31 -6.77
N THR A 99 -3.27 -4.39 -5.62
CA THR A 99 -3.79 -5.16 -4.49
C THR A 99 -5.11 -4.58 -3.97
N VAL A 100 -5.20 -3.25 -3.92
CA VAL A 100 -6.34 -2.52 -3.41
C VAL A 100 -7.50 -2.57 -4.41
N LEU A 101 -7.23 -2.47 -5.72
CA LEU A 101 -8.24 -2.58 -6.77
C LEU A 101 -8.67 -4.03 -7.01
N ALA A 102 -7.78 -5.02 -6.89
CA ALA A 102 -8.13 -6.44 -6.93
C ALA A 102 -9.17 -6.81 -5.87
N ARG A 103 -9.09 -6.17 -4.70
CA ARG A 103 -10.08 -6.32 -3.64
C ARG A 103 -11.44 -5.69 -3.96
N SER A 104 -11.48 -4.75 -4.90
CA SER A 104 -12.71 -4.21 -5.49
C SER A 104 -13.20 -5.05 -6.68
N GLY A 105 -12.58 -6.19 -6.97
CA GLY A 105 -12.92 -7.03 -8.13
C GLY A 105 -12.23 -6.58 -9.43
N LEU A 106 -11.18 -5.75 -9.38
CA LEU A 106 -10.45 -5.30 -10.57
C LEU A 106 -9.08 -5.97 -10.68
N VAL A 107 -8.88 -6.80 -11.70
CA VAL A 107 -7.62 -7.51 -11.94
C VAL A 107 -6.82 -6.76 -13.00
N PRO A 108 -5.52 -6.48 -12.78
CA PRO A 108 -4.69 -5.83 -13.79
C PRO A 108 -4.62 -6.71 -15.06
N LYS A 109 -4.82 -6.11 -16.23
CA LYS A 109 -4.66 -6.83 -17.51
C LYS A 109 -3.17 -7.03 -17.80
N PRO A 110 -2.67 -8.26 -17.94
CA PRO A 110 -1.28 -8.51 -18.31
C PRO A 110 -0.98 -7.91 -19.69
N GLY A 111 0.22 -7.35 -19.86
CA GLY A 111 0.65 -6.72 -21.11
C GLY A 111 -0.05 -5.39 -21.44
N ALA A 112 -0.97 -4.90 -20.60
CA ALA A 112 -1.64 -3.62 -20.80
C ALA A 112 -0.91 -2.44 -20.13
N GLU A 113 0.26 -2.68 -19.55
CA GLU A 113 1.16 -1.63 -19.05
C GLU A 113 2.00 -1.13 -20.22
N GLY A 114 1.71 0.09 -20.67
CA GLY A 114 2.43 0.70 -21.77
C GLY A 114 2.49 2.20 -21.61
N TRP A 115 3.64 2.77 -21.99
CA TRP A 115 3.75 4.18 -22.30
C TRP A 115 3.14 4.39 -23.67
N THR A 116 1.90 4.87 -23.70
CA THR A 116 1.31 5.32 -24.95
C THR A 116 1.56 6.82 -25.06
N PRO A 117 2.31 7.28 -26.08
CA PRO A 117 2.31 8.68 -26.44
C PRO A 117 0.86 9.08 -26.70
N CYS A 118 0.33 10.00 -25.89
CA CYS A 118 -0.99 10.53 -26.15
C CYS A 118 -0.82 11.59 -27.25
N ALA A 119 -1.61 11.51 -28.32
CA ALA A 119 -1.58 12.52 -29.39
C ALA A 119 -1.87 13.96 -28.91
N ALA A 120 -2.31 14.12 -27.65
CA ALA A 120 -2.76 15.38 -27.04
C ALA A 120 -1.90 15.88 -25.86
N GLY A 121 -0.71 15.34 -25.59
CA GLY A 121 0.14 15.85 -24.50
C GLY A 121 1.17 14.88 -23.93
N PRO A 122 1.90 15.28 -22.86
CA PRO A 122 3.07 14.57 -22.36
C PRO A 122 2.73 13.13 -22.01
N HIS A 123 3.58 12.22 -22.50
CA HIS A 123 3.67 10.77 -22.25
C HIS A 123 2.77 10.26 -21.11
N VAL A 124 1.78 9.45 -21.47
CA VAL A 124 0.81 8.88 -20.53
C VAL A 124 1.17 7.43 -20.26
N ARG A 125 1.39 7.07 -19.00
CA ARG A 125 1.37 5.66 -18.58
C ARG A 125 -0.08 5.30 -18.30
N ALA A 126 -0.58 4.24 -18.92
CA ALA A 126 -1.91 3.72 -18.61
C ALA A 126 -1.78 2.37 -17.92
N ARG A 127 -2.59 2.15 -16.90
CA ARG A 127 -2.77 0.85 -16.25
C ARG A 127 -4.22 0.41 -16.39
N ARG A 128 -4.41 -0.72 -17.07
CA ARG A 128 -5.74 -1.24 -17.38
C ARG A 128 -6.09 -2.39 -16.45
N TYR A 129 -7.32 -2.39 -15.98
CA TYR A 129 -7.89 -3.41 -15.13
C TYR A 129 -9.14 -3.98 -15.79
N ALA A 130 -9.28 -5.31 -15.77
CA ALA A 130 -10.52 -6.00 -16.07
C ALA A 130 -11.32 -6.17 -14.78
N LEU A 131 -12.65 -6.19 -14.89
CA LEU A 131 -13.45 -6.70 -13.77
C LEU A 131 -13.26 -8.22 -13.71
N ALA A 132 -12.93 -8.75 -12.54
CA ALA A 132 -12.96 -10.18 -12.29
C ALA A 132 -14.41 -10.66 -12.37
N GLU A 133 -14.62 -11.86 -12.91
CA GLU A 133 -15.93 -12.50 -12.99
C GLU A 133 -16.54 -12.79 -11.60
N THR A 134 -15.75 -12.69 -10.53
CA THR A 134 -16.18 -12.92 -9.16
C THR A 134 -17.09 -11.81 -8.64
N ARG A 135 -18.39 -12.15 -8.54
CA ARG A 135 -19.49 -11.34 -7.97
C ARG A 135 -19.32 -10.89 -6.51
N GLU A 136 -18.30 -11.37 -5.79
CA GLU A 136 -18.01 -10.91 -4.44
C GLU A 136 -17.21 -9.60 -4.47
N LEU A 137 -17.84 -8.52 -4.94
CA LEU A 137 -17.35 -7.18 -4.61
C LEU A 137 -17.29 -7.08 -3.09
N ASN A 138 -16.07 -7.06 -2.55
CA ASN A 138 -15.83 -7.03 -1.11
C ASN A 138 -16.18 -5.64 -0.56
N ARG A 139 -17.49 -5.37 -0.40
CA ARG A 139 -18.07 -4.16 0.22
C ARG A 139 -17.41 -3.84 1.57
N ALA A 140 -16.89 -4.85 2.26
CA ALA A 140 -16.22 -4.76 3.55
C ALA A 140 -14.94 -3.90 3.56
N LEU A 141 -14.23 -3.77 2.43
CA LEU A 141 -13.01 -2.95 2.37
C LEU A 141 -13.30 -1.49 2.06
N VAL A 142 -14.49 -1.15 1.53
CA VAL A 142 -14.91 0.21 1.13
C VAL A 142 -14.73 1.25 2.23
N ARG A 143 -14.73 0.84 3.51
CA ARG A 143 -14.96 1.76 4.64
C ARG A 143 -13.79 2.02 5.58
N ARG A 144 -12.58 1.50 5.34
CA ARG A 144 -11.44 1.78 6.25
C ARG A 144 -10.79 3.12 5.91
N THR A 145 -11.35 4.20 6.44
CA THR A 145 -10.88 5.59 6.28
C THR A 145 -9.50 5.85 6.89
N SER A 146 -9.07 5.05 7.88
CA SER A 146 -7.80 5.23 8.62
C SER A 146 -6.65 4.33 8.15
N ALA A 147 -6.77 3.72 6.98
CA ALA A 147 -5.72 2.84 6.49
C ALA A 147 -4.55 3.65 5.93
N SER A 148 -3.32 3.36 6.40
CA SER A 148 -2.09 4.07 6.01
C SER A 148 -1.81 4.06 4.51
N PHE A 149 -2.37 3.09 3.76
CA PHE A 149 -2.25 3.09 2.31
C PHE A 149 -2.94 4.26 1.62
N ARG A 150 -3.92 4.90 2.28
CA ARG A 150 -4.68 6.00 1.70
C ARG A 150 -3.83 7.24 1.50
N ASP A 151 -2.85 7.44 2.37
CA ASP A 151 -1.94 8.58 2.37
C ASP A 151 -0.73 8.37 1.45
N MET A 152 -0.53 7.14 0.96
CA MET A 152 0.54 6.83 0.02
C MET A 152 0.32 7.53 -1.32
N GLN A 153 1.41 7.96 -1.93
CA GLN A 153 1.43 8.44 -3.30
C GLN A 153 1.12 7.30 -4.28
N LEU A 154 0.44 7.64 -5.36
CA LEU A 154 0.09 6.70 -6.42
C LEU A 154 1.33 6.29 -7.24
N ALA A 155 2.34 7.17 -7.31
CA ALA A 155 3.61 6.92 -7.98
C ALA A 155 4.74 7.75 -7.35
N ASP A 156 5.99 7.31 -7.57
CA ASP A 156 7.22 8.00 -7.16
C ASP A 156 8.18 8.12 -8.37
N PRO A 157 8.61 9.33 -8.77
CA PRO A 157 8.24 10.64 -8.22
C PRO A 157 6.73 10.93 -8.31
N PRO A 158 6.21 11.87 -7.49
CA PRO A 158 4.77 12.10 -7.42
C PRO A 158 4.20 12.63 -8.73
N VAL A 159 3.05 12.10 -9.11
CA VAL A 159 2.32 12.49 -10.32
C VAL A 159 1.23 13.47 -9.94
N LYS A 160 1.21 14.65 -10.57
CA LYS A 160 0.26 15.71 -10.24
C LYS A 160 -1.14 15.51 -10.81
N SER A 161 -1.29 14.72 -11.88
CA SER A 161 -2.58 14.49 -12.54
C SER A 161 -2.78 13.02 -12.90
N VAL A 162 -3.94 12.48 -12.53
CA VAL A 162 -4.36 11.11 -12.80
C VAL A 162 -5.79 11.13 -13.30
N ARG A 163 -6.10 10.33 -14.32
CA ARG A 163 -7.46 10.11 -14.80
C ARG A 163 -7.86 8.66 -14.62
N VAL A 164 -9.05 8.44 -14.09
CA VAL A 164 -9.68 7.12 -13.99
C VAL A 164 -10.88 7.11 -14.90
N ARG A 165 -10.92 6.19 -15.86
CA ARG A 165 -12.03 6.09 -16.82
C ARG A 165 -12.47 4.65 -17.05
N ILE A 166 -13.68 4.49 -17.55
CA ILE A 166 -14.17 3.21 -18.04
C ILE A 166 -13.61 3.00 -19.45
N SER A 167 -13.18 1.78 -19.76
CA SER A 167 -12.72 1.41 -21.09
C SER A 167 -13.85 1.65 -22.10
N GLY A 168 -13.59 2.49 -23.11
CA GLY A 168 -14.57 2.87 -24.13
C GLY A 168 -15.26 4.21 -23.86
N GLU A 169 -15.21 4.75 -22.64
CA GLU A 169 -15.73 6.09 -22.34
C GLU A 169 -14.68 7.17 -22.60
N ARG A 170 -15.13 8.32 -23.14
CA ARG A 170 -14.30 9.51 -23.35
C ARG A 170 -14.10 10.31 -22.06
N GLU A 171 -15.10 10.28 -21.18
CA GLU A 171 -15.06 10.96 -19.89
C GLU A 171 -14.50 10.06 -18.79
N GLY A 172 -13.85 10.68 -17.82
CA GLY A 172 -13.27 9.99 -16.68
C GLY A 172 -13.12 10.93 -15.50
N LEU A 173 -12.98 10.35 -14.32
CA LEU A 173 -12.71 11.09 -13.09
C LEU A 173 -11.27 11.58 -13.11
N HIS A 174 -11.08 12.88 -12.94
CA HIS A 174 -9.77 13.52 -12.96
C HIS A 174 -9.36 13.91 -11.54
N PHE A 175 -8.15 13.53 -11.16
CA PHE A 175 -7.52 13.84 -9.88
C PHE A 175 -6.32 14.72 -10.16
N ALA A 176 -6.24 15.87 -9.50
CA ALA A 176 -5.08 16.73 -9.56
C ALA A 176 -4.67 17.17 -8.15
N ASP A 177 -3.38 17.08 -7.86
CA ASP A 177 -2.80 17.48 -6.58
C ASP A 177 -1.37 18.00 -6.81
N VAL A 178 -1.05 19.15 -6.21
CA VAL A 178 0.26 19.79 -6.31
C VAL A 178 1.35 18.93 -5.64
N GLU A 179 0.99 18.23 -4.55
CA GLU A 179 1.89 17.32 -3.83
C GLU A 179 1.94 15.91 -4.44
N GLY A 180 1.11 15.68 -5.45
CA GLY A 180 0.94 14.40 -6.14
C GLY A 180 -0.26 13.60 -5.64
N VAL A 181 -0.87 12.87 -6.56
CA VAL A 181 -2.11 12.14 -6.31
C VAL A 181 -1.87 10.96 -5.35
N ARG A 182 -2.75 10.83 -4.36
CA ARG A 182 -2.73 9.76 -3.36
C ARG A 182 -3.64 8.58 -3.72
N VAL A 183 -3.33 7.40 -3.18
CA VAL A 183 -4.08 6.16 -3.45
C VAL A 183 -5.51 6.22 -2.92
N GLY A 184 -5.73 6.82 -1.74
CA GLY A 184 -7.03 6.83 -1.07
C GLY A 184 -8.17 7.40 -1.93
N PRO A 185 -8.08 8.65 -2.40
CA PRO A 185 -9.10 9.26 -3.24
C PRO A 185 -9.37 8.50 -4.54
N VAL A 186 -8.31 8.07 -5.24
CA VAL A 186 -8.42 7.29 -6.49
C VAL A 186 -9.17 5.99 -6.26
N ARG A 187 -8.84 5.29 -5.18
CA ARG A 187 -9.48 4.05 -4.80
C ARG A 187 -10.97 4.24 -4.53
N ASP A 188 -11.33 5.27 -3.77
CA ASP A 188 -12.72 5.48 -3.35
C ASP A 188 -13.60 5.79 -4.57
N ALA A 189 -13.08 6.63 -5.45
CA ALA A 189 -13.71 6.94 -6.73
C ALA A 189 -13.85 5.72 -7.65
N VAL A 190 -12.84 4.83 -7.72
CA VAL A 190 -12.97 3.56 -8.46
C VAL A 190 -14.08 2.71 -7.85
N GLY A 191 -14.18 2.66 -6.52
CA GLY A 191 -15.25 1.94 -5.83
C GLY A 191 -16.65 2.45 -6.22
N GLU A 192 -16.84 3.77 -6.23
CA GLU A 192 -18.10 4.40 -6.66
C GLU A 192 -18.40 4.15 -8.14
N LEU A 193 -17.37 4.27 -9.00
CA LEU A 193 -17.49 4.03 -10.43
C LEU A 193 -17.95 2.59 -10.71
N LEU A 194 -17.39 1.61 -10.00
CA LEU A 194 -17.79 0.21 -10.11
C LEU A 194 -19.24 -0.03 -9.72
N VAL A 195 -19.71 0.57 -8.62
CA VAL A 195 -21.12 0.50 -8.21
C VAL A 195 -22.01 1.07 -9.32
N ARG A 196 -21.62 2.20 -9.91
CA ARG A 196 -22.37 2.82 -11.02
C ARG A 196 -22.42 1.93 -12.26
N ILE A 197 -21.31 1.29 -12.65
CA ILE A 197 -21.25 0.35 -13.78
C ILE A 197 -22.20 -0.81 -13.55
N MET A 198 -22.14 -1.43 -12.37
CA MET A 198 -22.97 -2.59 -12.02
C MET A 198 -24.46 -2.27 -12.00
N LEU A 199 -24.84 -1.03 -11.68
CA LEU A 199 -26.24 -0.61 -11.62
C LEU A 199 -26.83 -0.20 -12.98
N LYS A 200 -26.01 0.22 -13.95
CA LYS A 200 -26.50 0.79 -15.22
C LYS A 200 -26.44 -0.15 -16.42
N TRP A 201 -25.65 -1.22 -16.40
CA TRP A 201 -25.29 -1.94 -17.63
C TRP A 201 -25.53 -3.44 -17.54
N ASP A 202 -26.10 -4.00 -18.61
CA ASP A 202 -26.10 -5.44 -18.86
C ASP A 202 -24.67 -5.85 -19.21
N TRP A 203 -24.05 -6.63 -18.34
CA TRP A 203 -22.60 -6.87 -18.34
C TRP A 203 -22.23 -7.99 -19.30
N GLU A 204 -21.53 -7.66 -20.38
CA GLU A 204 -20.99 -8.65 -21.34
C GLU A 204 -19.45 -8.80 -21.26
N GLY A 205 -18.82 -8.46 -20.14
CA GLY A 205 -17.36 -8.67 -19.98
C GLY A 205 -16.46 -7.71 -20.79
N ARG A 206 -17.03 -6.76 -21.53
CA ARG A 206 -16.26 -5.85 -22.42
C ARG A 206 -15.63 -4.66 -21.69
N TYR A 207 -16.06 -4.36 -20.47
CA TYR A 207 -15.68 -3.15 -19.75
C TYR A 207 -14.54 -3.39 -18.77
N GLY A 208 -13.68 -2.38 -18.61
CA GLY A 208 -12.57 -2.38 -17.68
C GLY A 208 -12.33 -0.97 -17.15
N VAL A 209 -11.49 -0.82 -16.13
CA VAL A 209 -11.07 0.48 -15.60
C VAL A 209 -9.68 0.79 -16.11
N VAL A 210 -9.47 2.00 -16.60
CA VAL A 210 -8.16 2.50 -17.02
C VAL A 210 -7.76 3.64 -16.09
N VAL A 211 -6.59 3.51 -15.48
CA VAL A 211 -5.94 4.56 -14.68
C VAL A 211 -4.78 5.12 -15.49
N GLU A 212 -4.90 6.39 -15.88
CA GLU A 212 -3.94 7.11 -16.71
C GLU A 212 -3.18 8.12 -15.85
N PHE A 213 -1.86 8.10 -15.96
CA PHE A 213 -0.95 8.97 -15.23
C PHE A 213 -0.40 9.99 -16.22
N TYR A 214 -0.55 11.29 -15.90
CA TYR A 214 -0.09 12.37 -16.77
C TYR A 214 1.18 13.01 -16.24
N GLY A 215 2.12 13.30 -17.14
CA GLY A 215 3.23 14.19 -16.83
C GLY A 215 2.75 15.60 -16.54
N ASP A 216 3.55 16.37 -15.81
CA ASP A 216 3.37 17.82 -15.71
C ASP A 216 3.26 18.36 -17.15
N ARG A 217 2.17 19.06 -17.47
CA ARG A 217 2.20 19.92 -18.66
C ARG A 217 3.17 21.02 -18.31
N ASP A 218 4.29 21.09 -19.02
CA ASP A 218 5.09 22.30 -19.00
C ASP A 218 4.18 23.47 -19.40
N GLY A 219 3.91 24.38 -18.45
CA GLY A 219 3.44 25.73 -18.72
C GLY A 219 1.96 25.90 -19.09
N GLY A 220 1.24 26.54 -18.18
CA GLY A 220 0.00 27.27 -18.38
C GLY A 220 -0.27 28.11 -17.15
#